data_AF-A0A0K1PU61-F1
#
_entry.id   AF-A0A0K1PU61-F1
#
_cell.length_a   1.000
_cell.length_b   1.000
_cell.length_c   1.000
_cell.angle_alpha   90.00
_cell.angle_beta   90.00
_cell.angle_gamma   90.00
#
_symmetry.space_group_name_H-M   'P 1'
#
loop_
_entity.id
_entity.type
_entity.pdbx_description
1 polymer ?
#
loop_
_entity_poly.entity_id
_entity_poly.type
_entity_poly.pdbx_seq_one_letter_code
_entity_poly.pdbx_strand_id
1 'polypeptide(L)'
;MLTYLDTDTNTDGLAGAGPGGAGGTSNAHPQDGAAGADGKKGSNGSELSYVLTEDGVTVGNGTKGSDGEPGKGGGGDVGVEASLPNLTAGRVRGFGGGGGGAGGCPGLAGGAGGGGGASIALAAYLSPVRIDASQIVTSTGGKGGQGTTPSAPTLGGIGGIVSGGFTNRGGHGGAGGHGGISGHGAGGPSFGIGWVGTEPVVTDTTYQLGVGGAGAPAKTQGGATIPASPNGESAEKKLLVVPA
;
A
#
# COMPACT_ATOMS: atom_id res chain seq x y z
N MET A 1 -48.14 -34.78 -40.19
CA MET A 1 -47.37 -35.15 -38.98
C MET A 1 -46.11 -34.30 -38.99
N LEU A 2 -46.20 -33.09 -38.44
CA LEU A 2 -45.13 -32.11 -38.43
C LEU A 2 -44.64 -32.00 -36.99
N THR A 3 -43.36 -32.28 -36.81
CA THR A 3 -42.65 -32.34 -35.54
C THR A 3 -42.62 -30.97 -34.89
N TYR A 4 -43.08 -30.90 -33.64
CA TYR A 4 -42.94 -29.75 -32.76
C TYR A 4 -41.45 -29.62 -32.40
N LEU A 5 -40.83 -28.50 -32.73
CA LEU A 5 -39.44 -28.21 -32.37
C LEU A 5 -39.33 -26.79 -31.81
N ASP A 6 -39.00 -26.79 -30.53
CA ASP A 6 -38.52 -25.73 -29.65
C ASP A 6 -39.18 -24.35 -29.71
N THR A 7 -40.01 -24.13 -28.68
CA THR A 7 -40.03 -22.86 -27.96
C THR A 7 -38.67 -22.63 -27.31
N ASP A 8 -37.68 -22.15 -28.07
CA ASP A 8 -36.58 -21.43 -27.48
C ASP A 8 -37.16 -20.17 -26.85
N THR A 9 -37.39 -20.24 -25.55
CA THR A 9 -37.57 -19.09 -24.68
C THR A 9 -36.38 -18.18 -24.92
N ASN A 10 -36.62 -17.10 -25.64
CA ASN A 10 -35.69 -16.00 -25.88
C ASN A 10 -35.33 -15.35 -24.52
N THR A 11 -34.42 -15.97 -23.78
CA THR A 11 -33.82 -15.46 -22.54
C THR A 11 -32.43 -14.88 -22.76
N ASP A 12 -31.98 -14.74 -24.01
CA ASP A 12 -30.55 -14.56 -24.28
C ASP A 12 -30.18 -13.11 -24.63
N GLY A 13 -30.93 -12.16 -24.08
CA GLY A 13 -30.35 -10.88 -23.67
C GLY A 13 -29.61 -11.05 -22.36
N LEU A 14 -28.68 -12.01 -22.27
CA LEU A 14 -27.81 -12.17 -21.10
C LEU A 14 -27.00 -10.89 -20.97
N ALA A 15 -27.49 -9.99 -20.12
CA ALA A 15 -26.73 -8.86 -19.61
C ALA A 15 -25.34 -9.39 -19.24
N GLY A 16 -24.30 -8.84 -19.85
CA GLY A 16 -22.92 -9.16 -19.53
C GLY A 16 -22.62 -8.74 -18.09
N ALA A 17 -23.06 -9.54 -17.13
CA ALA A 17 -22.79 -9.40 -15.71
C ALA A 17 -21.39 -9.96 -15.47
N GLY A 18 -20.38 -9.24 -15.96
CA GLY A 18 -19.06 -9.33 -15.35
C GLY A 18 -19.16 -8.90 -13.88
N PRO A 19 -18.29 -9.41 -12.99
CA PRO A 19 -18.39 -9.22 -11.53
C PRO A 19 -18.13 -7.77 -11.03
N GLY A 20 -18.43 -6.74 -11.82
CA GLY A 20 -18.07 -5.35 -11.54
C GLY A 20 -19.18 -4.29 -11.66
N GLY A 21 -20.26 -4.53 -12.41
CA GLY A 21 -21.34 -3.57 -12.59
C GLY A 21 -22.66 -4.24 -12.99
N ALA A 22 -23.78 -3.76 -12.46
CA ALA A 22 -25.08 -4.28 -12.87
C ALA A 22 -25.34 -3.93 -14.34
N GLY A 23 -25.81 -4.91 -15.12
CA GLY A 23 -26.19 -4.68 -16.50
C GLY A 23 -27.37 -3.71 -16.61
N GLY A 24 -27.44 -2.99 -17.73
CA GLY A 24 -28.60 -2.15 -18.04
C GLY A 24 -29.89 -2.98 -18.15
N THR A 25 -31.03 -2.34 -17.94
CA THR A 25 -32.32 -2.82 -18.49
C THR A 25 -32.72 -1.86 -19.60
N SER A 26 -33.75 -2.17 -20.39
CA SER A 26 -34.13 -1.40 -21.60
C SER A 26 -34.38 0.10 -21.40
N ASN A 27 -34.39 0.61 -20.15
CA ASN A 27 -34.48 2.03 -19.80
C ASN A 27 -33.45 2.49 -18.74
N ALA A 28 -32.49 1.66 -18.33
CA ALA A 28 -31.48 2.01 -17.33
C ALA A 28 -30.08 2.04 -17.95
N HIS A 29 -29.40 3.19 -17.84
CA HIS A 29 -28.01 3.31 -18.25
C HIS A 29 -27.15 2.29 -17.48
N PRO A 30 -26.22 1.59 -18.16
CA PRO A 30 -25.32 0.68 -17.48
C PRO A 30 -24.45 1.43 -16.49
N GLN A 31 -24.15 0.77 -15.37
CA GLN A 31 -23.43 1.38 -14.27
C GLN A 31 -21.92 1.37 -14.54
N ASP A 32 -21.26 2.50 -14.26
CA ASP A 32 -19.81 2.53 -14.17
C ASP A 32 -19.32 1.65 -13.00
N GLY A 33 -18.18 1.02 -13.20
CA GLY A 33 -17.52 0.23 -12.17
C GLY A 33 -17.07 1.11 -11.01
N ALA A 34 -17.22 0.61 -9.78
CA ALA A 34 -16.70 1.28 -8.60
C ALA A 34 -15.17 1.37 -8.65
N ALA A 35 -14.63 2.50 -8.17
CA ALA A 35 -13.20 2.65 -7.96
C ALA A 35 -12.69 1.67 -6.90
N GLY A 36 -11.44 1.24 -7.05
CA GLY A 36 -10.73 0.48 -6.04
C GLY A 36 -10.51 1.32 -4.78
N ALA A 37 -10.51 0.67 -3.62
CA ALA A 37 -10.17 1.31 -2.36
C ALA A 37 -8.67 1.64 -2.28
N ASP A 38 -8.34 2.77 -1.69
CA ASP A 38 -6.95 3.16 -1.44
C ASP A 38 -6.30 2.28 -0.36
N GLY A 39 -5.01 2.05 -0.55
CA GLY A 39 -4.16 1.37 0.41
C GLY A 39 -3.94 2.19 1.67
N LYS A 40 -3.76 1.49 2.80
CA LYS A 40 -3.44 2.10 4.09
C LYS A 40 -2.01 2.62 4.09
N LYS A 41 -1.81 3.78 4.71
CA LYS A 41 -0.47 4.33 4.95
C LYS A 41 0.27 3.50 6.00
N GLY A 42 1.56 3.29 5.78
CA GLY A 42 2.49 2.86 6.80
C GLY A 42 2.88 4.00 7.74
N SER A 43 3.75 3.69 8.68
CA SER A 43 4.21 4.56 9.75
C SER A 43 5.73 4.62 9.76
N ASN A 44 6.28 5.75 10.21
CA ASN A 44 7.72 5.83 10.45
C ASN A 44 8.13 4.93 11.61
N GLY A 45 9.38 4.50 11.58
CA GLY A 45 10.02 3.85 12.72
C GLY A 45 10.10 4.77 13.93
N SER A 46 10.03 4.19 15.11
CA SER A 46 10.12 4.90 16.39
C SER A 46 11.36 4.48 17.18
N GLU A 47 11.75 5.32 18.15
CA GLU A 47 12.84 5.06 19.10
C GLU A 47 12.35 4.56 20.46
N LEU A 48 11.05 4.24 20.56
CA LEU A 48 10.40 4.06 21.85
C LEU A 48 10.89 2.82 22.63
N SER A 49 11.64 1.92 22.00
CA SER A 49 12.34 0.82 22.68
C SER A 49 13.54 0.37 21.85
N TYR A 50 14.75 0.56 22.39
CA TYR A 50 15.97 -0.02 21.83
C TYR A 50 16.03 -1.49 22.24
N VAL A 51 15.72 -2.38 21.30
CA VAL A 51 15.63 -3.81 21.58
C VAL A 51 16.97 -4.46 21.26
N LEU A 52 17.63 -5.01 22.28
CA LEU A 52 18.82 -5.82 22.14
C LEU A 52 18.41 -7.23 21.66
N THR A 53 18.85 -7.59 20.48
CA THR A 53 18.67 -8.91 19.87
C THR A 53 20.03 -9.59 19.70
N GLU A 54 20.06 -10.85 19.27
CA GLU A 54 21.30 -11.55 18.95
C GLU A 54 22.10 -10.84 17.84
N ASP A 55 21.40 -10.16 16.93
CA ASP A 55 22.00 -9.38 15.83
C ASP A 55 22.39 -7.96 16.25
N GLY A 56 22.20 -7.60 17.53
CA GLY A 56 22.52 -6.29 18.10
C GLY A 56 21.28 -5.45 18.42
N VAL A 57 21.48 -4.15 18.60
CA VAL A 57 20.38 -3.22 18.93
C VAL A 57 19.61 -2.85 17.68
N THR A 58 18.33 -3.23 17.68
CA THR A 58 17.39 -2.88 16.63
C THR A 58 16.73 -1.53 16.94
N VAL A 59 16.52 -0.78 15.87
CA VAL A 59 15.92 0.55 15.86
C VAL A 59 14.68 0.50 14.99
N GLY A 60 13.65 1.29 15.31
CA GLY A 60 12.37 1.22 14.61
C GLY A 60 12.50 1.33 13.10
N ASN A 61 12.07 0.28 12.41
CA ASN A 61 11.86 0.29 10.96
C ASN A 61 10.58 1.07 10.63
N GLY A 62 10.56 1.71 9.46
CA GLY A 62 9.30 2.12 8.87
C GLY A 62 8.43 0.92 8.52
N THR A 63 7.12 1.09 8.52
CA THR A 63 6.20 0.04 8.06
C THR A 63 5.79 0.30 6.61
N LYS A 64 5.60 -0.80 5.87
CA LYS A 64 5.10 -0.74 4.50
C LYS A 64 3.63 -0.31 4.53
N GLY A 65 3.23 0.59 3.63
CA GLY A 65 1.83 0.79 3.29
C GLY A 65 1.23 -0.46 2.63
N SER A 66 -0.09 -0.51 2.48
CA SER A 66 -0.73 -1.57 1.70
C SER A 66 -0.94 -1.15 0.25
N ASP A 67 -0.99 -2.10 -0.66
CA ASP A 67 -1.38 -1.83 -2.04
C ASP A 67 -2.84 -1.31 -2.08
N GLY A 68 -3.21 -0.62 -3.16
CA GLY A 68 -4.60 -0.31 -3.44
C GLY A 68 -5.36 -1.53 -3.94
N GLU A 69 -6.69 -1.44 -3.98
CA GLU A 69 -7.54 -2.49 -4.53
C GLU A 69 -7.81 -2.28 -6.03
N PRO A 70 -8.00 -3.35 -6.82
CA PRO A 70 -8.41 -3.22 -8.22
C PRO A 70 -9.75 -2.51 -8.39
N GLY A 71 -9.86 -1.71 -9.45
CA GLY A 71 -11.14 -1.14 -9.87
C GLY A 71 -12.09 -2.22 -10.38
N LYS A 72 -13.40 -1.99 -10.23
CA LYS A 72 -14.41 -2.91 -10.76
C LYS A 72 -14.67 -2.65 -12.24
N GLY A 73 -15.03 -3.68 -12.99
CA GLY A 73 -15.48 -3.51 -14.39
C GLY A 73 -16.82 -2.76 -14.46
N GLY A 74 -17.09 -2.08 -15.57
CA GLY A 74 -18.40 -1.47 -15.82
C GLY A 74 -19.44 -2.50 -16.25
N GLY A 75 -20.72 -2.16 -16.08
CA GLY A 75 -21.84 -2.99 -16.55
C GLY A 75 -21.99 -2.95 -18.08
N GLY A 76 -22.44 -4.05 -18.68
CA GLY A 76 -22.84 -4.08 -20.09
C GLY A 76 -24.23 -3.47 -20.30
N ASP A 77 -24.46 -2.90 -21.48
CA ASP A 77 -25.79 -2.44 -21.88
C ASP A 77 -26.63 -3.57 -22.52
N VAL A 78 -27.95 -3.39 -22.54
CA VAL A 78 -28.84 -4.27 -23.29
C VAL A 78 -28.83 -3.93 -24.78
N GLY A 79 -29.03 -4.96 -25.60
CA GLY A 79 -29.25 -4.75 -27.04
C GLY A 79 -30.56 -4.02 -27.31
N VAL A 80 -30.67 -3.41 -28.49
CA VAL A 80 -31.93 -2.86 -29.00
C VAL A 80 -32.54 -3.81 -30.02
N GLU A 81 -33.85 -4.00 -29.90
CA GLU A 81 -34.62 -4.64 -30.95
C GLU A 81 -34.57 -3.77 -32.22
N ALA A 82 -34.38 -4.42 -33.37
CA ALA A 82 -34.42 -3.70 -34.65
C ALA A 82 -35.88 -3.31 -34.95
N SER A 83 -36.26 -2.09 -34.60
CA SER A 83 -37.57 -1.52 -35.00
C SER A 83 -37.49 -1.07 -36.47
N LEU A 84 -37.68 -2.03 -37.37
CA LEU A 84 -37.85 -1.76 -38.80
C LEU A 84 -39.34 -1.84 -39.13
N PRO A 85 -39.97 -0.79 -39.68
CA PRO A 85 -41.44 -0.68 -39.80
C PRO A 85 -42.09 -1.61 -40.83
N ASN A 86 -41.40 -2.65 -41.33
CA ASN A 86 -41.94 -3.60 -42.32
C ASN A 86 -41.18 -4.93 -42.36
N LEU A 87 -41.35 -5.79 -41.36
CA LEU A 87 -40.85 -7.17 -41.42
C LEU A 87 -42.02 -8.15 -41.35
N THR A 88 -42.59 -8.46 -42.51
CA THR A 88 -43.67 -9.44 -42.68
C THR A 88 -43.17 -10.87 -42.89
N ALA A 89 -41.86 -11.14 -42.83
CA ALA A 89 -41.32 -12.49 -42.91
C ALA A 89 -39.87 -12.57 -42.39
N GLY A 90 -39.63 -13.37 -41.34
CA GLY A 90 -38.29 -13.87 -40.98
C GLY A 90 -37.73 -13.37 -39.64
N ARG A 91 -36.88 -14.20 -39.03
CA ARG A 91 -36.14 -13.92 -37.78
C ARG A 91 -35.38 -12.60 -37.91
N VAL A 92 -35.69 -11.64 -37.03
CA VAL A 92 -34.98 -10.37 -36.93
C VAL A 92 -33.87 -10.51 -35.90
N ARG A 93 -32.65 -10.07 -36.22
CA ARG A 93 -31.55 -9.95 -35.25
C ARG A 93 -31.44 -8.49 -34.82
N GLY A 94 -31.60 -8.22 -33.53
CA GLY A 94 -31.32 -6.91 -32.94
C GLY A 94 -29.82 -6.59 -32.90
N PHE A 95 -29.48 -5.36 -32.51
CA PHE A 95 -28.10 -4.98 -32.23
C PHE A 95 -27.78 -5.34 -30.77
N GLY A 96 -26.64 -6.00 -30.53
CA GLY A 96 -26.15 -6.22 -29.17
C GLY A 96 -25.84 -4.90 -28.47
N GLY A 97 -25.87 -4.88 -27.13
CA GLY A 97 -25.52 -3.71 -26.33
C GLY A 97 -24.01 -3.49 -26.23
N GLY A 98 -23.60 -2.30 -25.79
CA GLY A 98 -22.19 -1.97 -25.54
C GLY A 98 -21.63 -2.80 -24.38
N GLY A 99 -20.45 -3.41 -24.56
CA GLY A 99 -19.76 -4.12 -23.49
C GLY A 99 -19.27 -3.18 -22.38
N GLY A 100 -19.23 -3.65 -21.14
CA GLY A 100 -18.67 -2.89 -20.02
C GLY A 100 -17.14 -2.73 -20.10
N GLY A 101 -16.63 -1.62 -19.58
CA GLY A 101 -15.20 -1.33 -19.51
C GLY A 101 -14.47 -2.17 -18.46
N ALA A 102 -13.20 -2.51 -18.69
CA ALA A 102 -12.40 -3.24 -17.70
C ALA A 102 -12.02 -2.35 -16.50
N GLY A 103 -11.92 -2.93 -15.30
CA GLY A 103 -11.44 -2.21 -14.12
C GLY A 103 -9.95 -1.85 -14.22
N GLY A 104 -9.54 -0.77 -13.56
CA GLY A 104 -8.15 -0.31 -13.50
C GLY A 104 -7.29 -1.15 -12.54
N CYS A 105 -5.99 -1.23 -12.83
CA CYS A 105 -5.01 -1.84 -11.95
C CYS A 105 -4.69 -0.94 -10.75
N PRO A 106 -4.51 -1.50 -9.55
CA PRO A 106 -4.18 -0.72 -8.36
C PRO A 106 -2.74 -0.18 -8.40
N GLY A 107 -2.51 0.89 -7.62
CA GLY A 107 -1.17 1.32 -7.26
C GLY A 107 -0.56 0.40 -6.20
N LEU A 108 0.73 0.10 -6.33
CA LEU A 108 1.49 -0.68 -5.36
C LEU A 108 2.09 0.25 -4.30
N ALA A 109 2.08 -0.18 -3.05
CA ALA A 109 2.75 0.53 -1.97
C ALA A 109 4.28 0.56 -2.17
N GLY A 110 4.90 1.65 -1.73
CA GLY A 110 6.35 1.77 -1.74
C GLY A 110 7.04 0.77 -0.81
N GLY A 111 8.35 0.62 -0.93
CA GLY A 111 9.20 -0.01 0.09
C GLY A 111 9.35 0.86 1.34
N ALA A 112 9.43 0.21 2.50
CA ALA A 112 9.69 0.87 3.79
C ALA A 112 11.18 1.09 4.04
N GLY A 113 11.51 2.13 4.79
CA GLY A 113 12.88 2.41 5.21
C GLY A 113 13.30 1.59 6.43
N GLY A 114 14.51 1.03 6.39
CA GLY A 114 15.11 0.35 7.56
C GLY A 114 15.61 1.35 8.60
N GLY A 115 15.63 0.96 9.88
CA GLY A 115 16.23 1.72 10.96
C GLY A 115 17.75 1.88 10.78
N GLY A 116 18.30 2.96 11.35
CA GLY A 116 19.74 3.19 11.37
C GLY A 116 20.46 2.27 12.35
N GLY A 117 21.72 1.94 12.06
CA GLY A 117 22.55 1.11 12.93
C GLY A 117 22.93 1.80 14.24
N ALA A 118 22.96 1.06 15.34
CA ALA A 118 23.39 1.59 16.64
C ALA A 118 24.92 1.67 16.75
N SER A 119 25.42 2.70 17.43
CA SER A 119 26.82 2.84 17.84
C SER A 119 26.90 2.71 19.35
N ILE A 120 27.30 1.55 19.84
CA ILE A 120 27.33 1.26 21.28
C ILE A 120 28.73 0.80 21.67
N ALA A 121 29.35 1.48 22.63
CA ALA A 121 30.70 1.14 23.05
C ALA A 121 30.73 -0.08 23.98
N LEU A 122 29.73 -0.24 24.84
CA LEU A 122 29.53 -1.44 25.64
C LEU A 122 28.06 -1.86 25.67
N ALA A 123 27.77 -3.10 25.27
CA ALA A 123 26.49 -3.75 25.49
C ALA A 123 26.63 -4.75 26.65
N ALA A 124 25.89 -4.51 27.74
CA ALA A 124 25.99 -5.27 28.98
C ALA A 124 24.69 -6.03 29.25
N TYR A 125 24.71 -7.36 29.16
CA TYR A 125 23.52 -8.19 29.38
C TYR A 125 23.53 -8.79 30.79
N LEU A 126 22.46 -8.59 31.56
CA LEU A 126 22.28 -9.08 32.94
C LEU A 126 23.53 -8.85 33.83
N SER A 127 24.05 -7.62 33.86
CA SER A 127 25.49 -7.40 34.10
C SER A 127 25.88 -6.80 35.47
N PRO A 128 26.83 -7.44 36.19
CA PRO A 128 27.63 -6.79 37.23
C PRO A 128 29.02 -6.40 36.70
N VAL A 129 29.07 -5.65 35.59
CA VAL A 129 30.31 -5.10 35.03
C VAL A 129 30.71 -3.86 35.84
N ARG A 130 32.02 -3.74 36.15
CA ARG A 130 32.61 -2.53 36.70
C ARG A 130 33.63 -1.95 35.73
N ILE A 131 33.49 -0.66 35.46
CA ILE A 131 34.41 0.12 34.62
C ILE A 131 35.06 1.16 35.52
N ASP A 132 36.40 1.20 35.50
CA ASP A 132 37.20 2.10 36.32
C ASP A 132 38.24 2.79 35.44
N ALA A 133 38.51 4.07 35.71
CA ALA A 133 39.54 4.89 35.07
C ALA A 133 39.61 4.75 33.53
N SER A 134 38.45 4.72 32.85
CA SER A 134 38.35 4.42 31.41
C SER A 134 37.83 5.61 30.59
N GLN A 135 38.02 5.54 29.26
CA GLN A 135 37.34 6.42 28.32
C GLN A 135 36.42 5.58 27.43
N ILE A 136 35.14 5.93 27.41
CA ILE A 136 34.13 5.27 26.57
C ILE A 136 33.86 6.17 25.37
N VAL A 137 34.19 5.68 24.17
CA VAL A 137 34.06 6.43 22.93
C VAL A 137 33.06 5.73 22.02
N THR A 138 32.07 6.47 21.53
CA THR A 138 31.14 5.97 20.51
C THR A 138 31.28 6.79 19.23
N SER A 139 31.00 6.15 18.10
CA SER A 139 30.83 6.85 16.83
C SER A 139 29.41 7.39 16.67
N THR A 140 29.16 8.12 15.58
CA THR A 140 27.80 8.59 15.25
C THR A 140 26.90 7.40 14.88
N GLY A 141 25.65 7.41 15.34
CA GLY A 141 24.66 6.41 14.95
C GLY A 141 24.36 6.43 13.44
N GLY A 142 23.92 5.31 12.89
CA GLY A 142 23.59 5.17 11.48
C GLY A 142 22.35 5.96 11.07
N LYS A 143 22.29 6.44 9.84
CA LYS A 143 21.10 7.17 9.34
C LYS A 143 19.90 6.22 9.14
N GLY A 144 18.71 6.73 9.40
CA GLY A 144 17.47 6.04 9.06
C GLY A 144 17.28 5.94 7.53
N GLY A 145 16.80 4.78 7.08
CA GLY A 145 16.50 4.50 5.69
C GLY A 145 15.24 5.23 5.20
N GLN A 146 15.21 5.56 3.92
CA GLN A 146 14.07 6.26 3.32
C GLN A 146 13.01 5.26 2.83
N GLY A 147 11.81 5.36 3.39
CA GLY A 147 10.59 4.89 2.73
C GLY A 147 10.35 5.55 1.36
N THR A 148 9.56 4.88 0.53
CA THR A 148 9.25 5.32 -0.84
C THR A 148 7.76 5.54 -1.05
N THR A 149 7.43 6.35 -2.05
CA THR A 149 6.06 6.64 -2.44
C THR A 149 5.46 5.51 -3.30
N PRO A 150 4.13 5.33 -3.26
CA PRO A 150 3.45 4.30 -4.05
C PRO A 150 3.54 4.55 -5.56
N SER A 151 3.29 3.51 -6.35
CA SER A 151 3.04 3.68 -7.79
C SER A 151 1.65 4.25 -8.04
N ALA A 152 1.48 4.95 -9.16
CA ALA A 152 0.17 5.44 -9.56
C ALA A 152 -0.74 4.27 -9.98
N PRO A 153 -2.05 4.31 -9.63
CA PRO A 153 -3.02 3.39 -10.20
C PRO A 153 -3.31 3.71 -11.67
N THR A 154 -3.90 2.77 -12.40
CA THR A 154 -4.43 3.04 -13.74
C THR A 154 -5.90 3.40 -13.69
N LEU A 155 -6.33 4.19 -14.66
CA LEU A 155 -7.76 4.39 -14.94
C LEU A 155 -8.38 3.07 -15.40
N GLY A 156 -9.72 2.97 -15.27
CA GLY A 156 -10.49 1.91 -15.88
C GLY A 156 -10.66 2.11 -17.39
N GLY A 157 -10.96 1.01 -18.09
CA GLY A 157 -11.23 0.99 -19.52
C GLY A 157 -12.55 1.68 -19.86
N ILE A 158 -12.61 2.24 -21.07
CA ILE A 158 -13.83 2.85 -21.60
C ILE A 158 -14.84 1.77 -21.97
N GLY A 159 -16.11 1.96 -21.58
CA GLY A 159 -17.19 1.08 -22.00
C GLY A 159 -17.40 1.12 -23.52
N GLY A 160 -17.69 -0.05 -24.09
CA GLY A 160 -17.90 -0.24 -25.52
C GLY A 160 -19.14 0.51 -26.03
N ILE A 161 -19.07 0.93 -27.29
CA ILE A 161 -20.17 1.59 -28.01
C ILE A 161 -20.57 0.69 -29.18
N VAL A 162 -21.88 0.50 -29.38
CA VAL A 162 -22.41 -0.24 -30.52
C VAL A 162 -22.31 0.64 -31.78
N SER A 163 -21.74 0.09 -32.85
CA SER A 163 -21.63 0.80 -34.13
C SER A 163 -23.02 0.97 -34.78
N GLY A 164 -23.37 2.20 -35.18
CA GLY A 164 -24.68 2.50 -35.80
C GLY A 164 -25.40 3.75 -35.28
N GLY A 165 -24.83 4.49 -34.32
CA GLY A 165 -25.39 5.76 -33.82
C GLY A 165 -26.43 5.64 -32.71
N PHE A 166 -26.63 4.43 -32.18
CA PHE A 166 -27.45 4.20 -30.99
C PHE A 166 -26.68 4.63 -29.73
N THR A 167 -27.38 5.22 -28.74
CA THR A 167 -26.80 5.72 -27.48
C THR A 167 -26.43 4.62 -26.48
N ASN A 168 -26.38 3.37 -26.92
CA ASN A 168 -26.19 2.20 -26.07
C ASN A 168 -24.71 1.98 -25.78
N ARG A 169 -24.21 2.68 -24.76
CA ARG A 169 -22.82 2.60 -24.31
C ARG A 169 -22.78 1.82 -23.00
N GLY A 170 -21.88 0.84 -22.89
CA GLY A 170 -21.60 0.16 -21.62
C GLY A 170 -20.98 1.11 -20.57
N GLY A 171 -21.10 0.76 -19.29
CA GLY A 171 -20.46 1.51 -18.22
C GLY A 171 -18.93 1.48 -18.35
N HIS A 172 -18.26 2.56 -17.97
CA HIS A 172 -16.80 2.61 -17.84
C HIS A 172 -16.35 1.72 -16.68
N GLY A 173 -15.14 1.18 -16.74
CA GLY A 173 -14.54 0.54 -15.57
C GLY A 173 -14.10 1.57 -14.53
N GLY A 174 -14.14 1.20 -13.25
CA GLY A 174 -13.60 2.02 -12.18
C GLY A 174 -12.08 2.05 -12.20
N ALA A 175 -11.48 3.17 -11.77
CA ALA A 175 -10.04 3.27 -11.58
C ALA A 175 -9.55 2.35 -10.45
N GLY A 176 -8.28 1.93 -10.49
CA GLY A 176 -7.65 1.26 -9.36
C GLY A 176 -7.43 2.21 -8.17
N GLY A 177 -7.38 1.67 -6.96
CA GLY A 177 -7.06 2.43 -5.76
C GLY A 177 -5.58 2.82 -5.69
N HIS A 178 -5.27 3.93 -5.04
CA HIS A 178 -3.89 4.37 -4.82
C HIS A 178 -3.18 3.44 -3.82
N GLY A 179 -1.89 3.17 -4.04
CA GLY A 179 -1.08 2.48 -3.05
C GLY A 179 -0.83 3.34 -1.80
N GLY A 180 -0.59 2.69 -0.67
CA GLY A 180 -0.21 3.33 0.58
C GLY A 180 1.23 3.84 0.58
N ILE A 181 1.45 4.98 1.25
CA ILE A 181 2.80 5.49 1.53
C ILE A 181 3.50 4.58 2.54
N SER A 182 4.80 4.31 2.35
CA SER A 182 5.61 3.54 3.30
C SER A 182 6.53 4.42 4.12
N GLY A 183 6.61 4.16 5.43
CA GLY A 183 7.34 5.02 6.36
C GLY A 183 8.87 4.95 6.22
N HIS A 184 9.54 5.98 6.74
CA HIS A 184 10.98 6.01 6.93
C HIS A 184 11.40 5.22 8.18
N GLY A 185 12.65 4.75 8.22
CA GLY A 185 13.26 4.22 9.44
C GLY A 185 13.80 5.33 10.33
N ALA A 186 13.87 5.08 11.64
CA ALA A 186 14.45 6.03 12.60
C ALA A 186 15.98 6.04 12.52
N GLY A 187 16.60 7.14 12.98
CA GLY A 187 18.05 7.22 13.14
C GLY A 187 18.57 6.28 14.23
N GLY A 188 19.76 5.73 14.04
CA GLY A 188 20.39 4.82 14.99
C GLY A 188 20.96 5.55 16.21
N PRO A 189 20.95 4.96 17.40
CA PRO A 189 21.44 5.62 18.61
C PRO A 189 22.97 5.63 18.69
N SER A 190 23.47 6.44 19.63
CA SER A 190 24.87 6.45 20.06
C SER A 190 24.93 6.35 21.59
N PHE A 191 25.23 5.16 22.13
CA PHE A 191 25.23 4.91 23.57
C PHE A 191 26.59 4.50 24.10
N GLY A 192 27.06 5.16 25.16
CA GLY A 192 28.27 4.72 25.85
C GLY A 192 28.09 3.29 26.36
N ILE A 193 27.07 3.08 27.19
CA ILE A 193 26.72 1.78 27.75
C ILE A 193 25.23 1.50 27.51
N GLY A 194 24.92 0.48 26.72
CA GLY A 194 23.59 -0.11 26.66
C GLY A 194 23.51 -1.31 27.60
N TRP A 195 22.50 -1.43 28.47
CA TRP A 195 22.41 -2.57 29.38
C TRP A 195 21.03 -3.22 29.49
N VAL A 196 20.99 -4.51 29.82
CA VAL A 196 19.78 -5.25 30.23
C VAL A 196 19.99 -5.76 31.65
N GLY A 197 18.99 -5.67 32.52
CA GLY A 197 19.10 -6.10 33.92
C GLY A 197 19.81 -5.08 34.80
N THR A 198 20.81 -5.50 35.56
CA THR A 198 21.55 -4.61 36.48
C THR A 198 22.44 -3.63 35.72
N GLU A 199 22.39 -2.36 36.10
CA GLU A 199 23.22 -1.31 35.51
C GLU A 199 24.70 -1.50 35.88
N PRO A 200 25.64 -1.41 34.91
CA PRO A 200 27.07 -1.43 35.20
C PRO A 200 27.53 -0.30 36.12
N VAL A 201 28.44 -0.64 37.05
CA VAL A 201 29.07 0.32 37.95
C VAL A 201 30.21 1.04 37.21
N VAL A 202 30.19 2.37 37.24
CA VAL A 202 31.16 3.20 36.52
C VAL A 202 31.81 4.17 37.50
N THR A 203 33.14 4.19 37.54
CA THR A 203 33.94 5.09 38.40
C THR A 203 35.07 5.70 37.57
N ASP A 204 35.41 6.96 37.82
CA ASP A 204 36.50 7.70 37.15
C ASP A 204 36.57 7.55 35.62
N THR A 205 35.40 7.42 34.98
CA THR A 205 35.27 7.14 33.54
C THR A 205 34.67 8.35 32.82
N THR A 206 35.20 8.68 31.65
CA THR A 206 34.70 9.77 30.81
C THR A 206 34.03 9.24 29.54
N TYR A 207 33.07 10.00 29.01
CA TYR A 207 32.36 9.65 27.79
C TYR A 207 32.68 10.64 26.67
N GLN A 208 33.06 10.12 25.50
CA GLN A 208 33.10 10.86 24.25
C GLN A 208 32.06 10.24 23.31
N LEU A 209 30.83 10.74 23.41
CA LEU A 209 29.72 10.21 22.64
C LEU A 209 29.68 10.82 21.23
N GLY A 210 29.50 9.96 20.23
CA GLY A 210 29.02 10.39 18.92
C GLY A 210 27.57 10.87 19.01
N VAL A 211 27.12 11.66 18.02
CA VAL A 211 25.72 12.07 17.92
C VAL A 211 24.86 10.89 17.44
N GLY A 212 23.57 10.91 17.74
CA GLY A 212 22.65 9.94 17.18
C GLY A 212 22.50 10.16 15.67
N GLY A 213 22.21 9.07 14.96
CA GLY A 213 22.06 9.08 13.52
C GLY A 213 20.88 9.93 13.09
N ALA A 214 21.01 10.61 11.96
CA ALA A 214 19.92 11.41 11.43
C ALA A 214 18.75 10.51 11.01
N GLY A 215 17.53 10.91 11.38
CA GLY A 215 16.31 10.41 10.75
C GLY A 215 16.25 10.83 9.28
N ALA A 216 15.42 10.15 8.52
CA ALA A 216 15.14 10.54 7.15
C ALA A 216 14.32 11.84 7.13
N PRO A 217 14.68 12.80 6.27
CA PRO A 217 13.90 14.03 6.10
C PRO A 217 12.54 13.73 5.48
N ALA A 218 11.58 14.61 5.67
CA ALA A 218 10.27 14.50 5.02
C ALA A 218 10.44 14.46 3.48
N LYS A 219 9.64 13.62 2.82
CA LYS A 219 9.67 13.44 1.37
C LYS A 219 8.27 13.61 0.78
N THR A 220 8.13 14.52 -0.18
CA THR A 220 6.90 14.68 -0.96
C THR A 220 7.14 14.31 -2.42
N GLN A 221 6.38 13.35 -2.94
CA GLN A 221 6.47 12.92 -4.33
C GLN A 221 5.09 12.42 -4.80
N GLY A 222 4.66 12.84 -5.99
CA GLY A 222 3.38 12.41 -6.57
C GLY A 222 2.15 12.79 -5.74
N GLY A 223 2.18 13.91 -5.01
CA GLY A 223 1.08 14.36 -4.13
C GLY A 223 1.01 13.64 -2.78
N ALA A 224 1.89 12.67 -2.53
CA ALA A 224 2.03 11.93 -1.28
C ALA A 224 3.20 12.48 -0.45
N THR A 225 3.00 12.65 0.86
CA THR A 225 4.06 13.09 1.79
C THR A 225 4.34 12.03 2.85
N ILE A 226 5.61 11.67 2.99
CA ILE A 226 6.17 10.88 4.08
C ILE A 226 6.74 11.88 5.10
N PRO A 227 6.27 11.92 6.36
CA PRO A 227 6.81 12.83 7.36
C PRO A 227 8.25 12.44 7.73
N ALA A 228 9.03 13.37 8.28
CA ALA A 228 10.38 13.07 8.76
C ALA A 228 10.34 12.01 9.88
N SER A 229 11.36 11.15 9.94
CA SER A 229 11.55 10.23 11.08
C SER A 229 12.43 10.86 12.16
N PRO A 230 12.33 10.40 13.42
CA PRO A 230 13.17 10.91 14.50
C PRO A 230 14.67 10.61 14.27
N ASN A 231 15.50 11.49 14.82
CA ASN A 231 16.94 11.30 14.94
C ASN A 231 17.25 10.46 16.16
N GLY A 232 18.27 9.60 16.04
CA GLY A 232 18.77 8.76 17.11
C GLY A 232 19.13 9.55 18.36
N GLU A 233 18.95 8.90 19.51
CA GLU A 233 19.38 9.44 20.80
C GLU A 233 20.90 9.30 21.00
N SER A 234 21.48 10.21 21.79
CA SER A 234 22.83 10.06 22.35
C SER A 234 22.75 10.06 23.87
N ALA A 235 23.30 9.03 24.51
CA ALA A 235 23.27 8.90 25.96
C ALA A 235 24.51 8.18 26.48
N GLU A 236 25.00 8.57 27.66
CA GLU A 236 26.12 7.89 28.31
C GLU A 236 25.74 6.46 28.67
N LYS A 237 24.52 6.29 29.17
CA LYS A 237 23.96 4.98 29.52
C LYS A 237 22.50 4.89 29.07
N LYS A 238 22.09 3.73 28.55
CA LYS A 238 20.70 3.43 28.20
C LYS A 238 20.28 2.01 28.61
N LEU A 239 19.14 1.90 29.31
CA LEU A 239 18.48 0.62 29.50
C LEU A 239 17.94 0.13 28.16
N LEU A 240 18.38 -1.05 27.75
CA LEU A 240 17.92 -1.79 26.59
C LEU A 240 16.83 -2.77 27.01
N VAL A 241 15.91 -3.04 26.09
CA VAL A 241 14.84 -4.01 26.28
C VAL A 241 15.22 -5.28 25.51
N VAL A 242 14.83 -6.45 26.01
CA VAL A 242 14.95 -7.72 25.27
C VAL A 242 13.57 -8.10 24.72
N PRO A 243 13.49 -8.78 23.57
CA PRO A 243 12.24 -9.35 23.09
C PRO A 243 11.62 -10.25 24.16
N ALA A 244 10.29 -10.18 24.32
CA ALA A 244 9.54 -11.09 25.17
C ALA A 244 9.51 -12.52 24.60
#